data_AF-A0AA89B742-F1
#
_entry.id   AF-A0AA89B742-F1
#
_cell.length_a   1.000
_cell.length_b   1.000
_cell.length_c   1.000
_cell.angle_alpha   90.00
_cell.angle_beta   90.00
_cell.angle_gamma   90.00
#
_symmetry.space_group_name_H-M   'P 1'
#
loop_
_entity.id
_entity.type
_entity.pdbx_description
1 polymer ?
#
loop_
_entity_poly.entity_id
_entity_poly.type
_entity_poly.pdbx_seq_one_letter_code
_entity_poly.pdbx_strand_id
1 'polypeptide(L)'
;MSSINPFGAKKYVKYIFFVTLLGIPESSFSVAFKMFDLDNNGYVSCNEKATPSEQSSEPNRQGASHRDGLCVGLKVSGSVENGGLLEYFFGKDGKACLEHGQFVQFLRDLHNEILRLEFAHYDYNSAGTISAKDFALSMIASADMKNINKFLDRVDEITNEPGLRNIRVTLKCAHLFPLSIRRH
;
A
#
# COMPACT_ATOMS: atom_id res chain seq x y z
N MET A 1 -2.32 7.66 -34.39
CA MET A 1 -2.67 6.63 -33.40
C MET A 1 -1.50 6.47 -32.46
N SER A 2 -1.60 7.01 -31.24
CA SER A 2 -0.54 6.99 -30.23
C SER A 2 -0.39 5.57 -29.70
N SER A 3 0.72 4.91 -30.00
CA SER A 3 1.02 3.58 -29.49
C SER A 3 1.25 3.67 -27.98
N ILE A 4 0.27 3.23 -27.19
CA ILE A 4 0.36 3.15 -25.73
C ILE A 4 1.50 2.20 -25.41
N ASN A 5 2.59 2.71 -24.82
CA ASN A 5 3.76 1.90 -24.51
C ASN A 5 3.37 0.80 -23.49
N PRO A 6 3.34 -0.48 -23.89
CA PRO A 6 2.79 -1.56 -23.06
C PRO A 6 3.60 -1.79 -21.77
N PHE A 7 4.87 -1.38 -21.73
CA PHE A 7 5.70 -1.42 -20.53
C PHE A 7 5.30 -0.34 -19.51
N GLY A 8 4.86 0.83 -19.96
CA GLY A 8 4.40 1.91 -19.09
C GLY A 8 3.09 1.53 -18.39
N ALA A 9 2.15 0.94 -19.13
CA ALA A 9 0.88 0.47 -18.56
C ALA A 9 1.09 -0.64 -17.51
N LYS A 10 1.98 -1.61 -17.75
CA LYS A 10 2.29 -2.68 -16.79
C LYS A 10 2.92 -2.15 -15.49
N LYS A 11 3.81 -1.15 -15.56
CA LYS A 11 4.39 -0.51 -14.37
C LYS A 11 3.36 0.30 -13.60
N TYR A 12 2.49 1.02 -14.32
CA TYR A 12 1.43 1.83 -13.72
C TYR A 12 0.42 0.99 -12.94
N VAL A 13 -0.05 -0.13 -13.50
CA VAL A 13 -0.99 -1.01 -12.80
C VAL A 13 -0.36 -1.62 -11.54
N LYS A 14 0.92 -2.04 -11.60
CA LYS A 14 1.65 -2.51 -10.41
C LYS A 14 1.75 -1.43 -9.34
N TYR A 15 2.02 -0.19 -9.73
CA TYR A 15 2.08 0.94 -8.80
C TYR A 15 0.74 1.19 -8.09
N ILE A 16 -0.37 1.29 -8.84
CA ILE A 16 -1.71 1.48 -8.25
C ILE A 16 -2.05 0.36 -7.28
N PHE A 17 -1.68 -0.87 -7.60
CA PHE A 17 -1.89 -2.02 -6.71
C PHE A 17 -1.14 -1.86 -5.38
N PHE A 18 0.15 -1.51 -5.40
CA PHE A 18 0.91 -1.27 -4.17
C PHE A 18 0.35 -0.08 -3.37
N VAL A 19 -0.01 1.02 -4.02
CA VAL A 19 -0.65 2.17 -3.36
C VAL A 19 -1.96 1.77 -2.69
N THR A 20 -2.77 0.96 -3.36
CA THR A 20 -4.03 0.44 -2.81
C THR A 20 -3.80 -0.40 -1.57
N LEU A 21 -2.82 -1.33 -1.62
CA LEU A 21 -2.46 -2.18 -0.47
C LEU A 21 -1.91 -1.37 0.71
N LEU A 22 -1.05 -0.37 0.44
CA LEU A 22 -0.47 0.54 1.43
C LEU A 22 -1.51 1.47 2.09
N GLY A 23 -2.65 1.67 1.41
CA GLY A 23 -3.79 2.43 1.94
C GLY A 23 -4.57 1.70 3.03
N ILE A 24 -4.50 0.37 3.11
CA ILE A 24 -5.28 -0.42 4.06
C ILE A 24 -4.66 -0.25 5.46
N PRO A 25 -5.37 0.25 6.48
CA PRO A 25 -4.81 0.33 7.82
C PRO A 25 -4.64 -1.06 8.44
N GLU A 26 -3.65 -1.22 9.32
CA GLU A 26 -3.34 -2.50 9.96
C GLU A 26 -4.54 -3.12 10.69
N SER A 27 -5.35 -2.29 11.35
CA SER A 27 -6.61 -2.70 11.98
C SER A 27 -7.62 -3.34 11.01
N SER A 28 -7.47 -3.07 9.72
CA SER A 28 -8.36 -3.52 8.65
C SER A 28 -7.76 -4.63 7.79
N PHE A 29 -6.54 -5.12 8.06
CA PHE A 29 -5.92 -6.18 7.26
C PHE A 29 -6.79 -7.44 7.19
N SER A 30 -7.33 -7.88 8.32
CA SER A 30 -8.19 -9.07 8.35
C SER A 30 -9.52 -8.87 7.62
N VAL A 31 -10.08 -7.66 7.66
CA VAL A 31 -11.31 -7.33 6.93
C VAL A 31 -11.03 -7.29 5.43
N ALA A 32 -9.92 -6.69 5.02
CA ALA A 32 -9.50 -6.66 3.63
C ALA A 32 -9.25 -8.06 3.08
N PHE A 33 -8.66 -8.97 3.86
CA PHE A 33 -8.51 -10.37 3.45
C PHE A 33 -9.86 -11.03 3.17
N LYS A 34 -10.86 -10.86 4.05
CA LYS A 34 -12.23 -11.37 3.84
C LYS A 34 -12.93 -10.74 2.63
N MET A 35 -12.52 -9.57 2.19
CA MET A 35 -13.04 -8.99 0.94
C MET A 35 -12.47 -9.68 -0.30
N PHE A 36 -11.31 -10.33 -0.17
CA PHE A 36 -10.68 -11.10 -1.24
C PHE A 36 -11.07 -12.58 -1.21
N ASP A 37 -11.28 -13.17 -0.03
CA ASP A 37 -11.79 -14.53 0.20
C ASP A 37 -13.33 -14.59 -0.01
N LEU A 38 -13.75 -14.81 -1.25
CA LEU A 38 -15.15 -14.80 -1.71
C LEU A 38 -15.93 -16.04 -1.28
N ASP A 39 -15.28 -17.19 -1.18
CA ASP A 39 -15.91 -18.46 -0.78
C ASP A 39 -15.79 -18.75 0.72
N ASN A 40 -15.07 -17.90 1.47
CA ASN A 40 -14.82 -17.99 2.91
C ASN A 40 -14.08 -19.28 3.31
N ASN A 41 -13.25 -19.82 2.42
CA ASN A 41 -12.46 -21.02 2.69
C ASN A 41 -11.17 -20.72 3.48
N GLY A 42 -10.85 -19.43 3.72
CA GLY A 42 -9.65 -18.99 4.43
C GLY A 42 -8.41 -18.77 3.55
N TYR A 43 -8.55 -18.91 2.23
CA TYR A 43 -7.49 -18.80 1.24
C TYR A 43 -7.95 -17.98 0.03
N VAL A 44 -7.12 -17.02 -0.37
CA VAL A 44 -7.36 -16.27 -1.61
C VAL A 44 -6.70 -17.00 -2.77
N SER A 45 -7.39 -17.17 -3.90
CA SER A 45 -6.83 -17.79 -5.11
C SER A 45 -6.69 -16.78 -6.24
N CYS A 46 -5.77 -17.02 -7.18
CA CYS A 46 -5.63 -16.16 -8.36
C CYS A 46 -6.89 -16.16 -9.25
N ASN A 47 -7.67 -17.25 -9.18
CA ASN A 47 -8.87 -17.49 -9.98
C ASN A 47 -10.15 -17.32 -9.19
N GLU A 48 -10.11 -16.59 -8.08
CA GLU A 48 -11.26 -16.29 -7.26
C GLU A 48 -12.22 -15.36 -8.01
N LYS A 49 -12.98 -15.99 -8.88
CA LYS A 49 -14.14 -15.45 -9.54
C LYS A 49 -15.30 -15.81 -8.65
N ALA A 50 -16.15 -14.83 -8.35
CA ALA A 50 -17.42 -15.08 -7.70
C ALA A 50 -18.11 -16.25 -8.42
N THR A 51 -18.12 -17.42 -7.79
CA THR A 51 -18.79 -18.60 -8.31
C THR A 51 -20.26 -18.20 -8.46
N PRO A 52 -20.90 -18.42 -9.63
CA PRO A 52 -22.33 -18.27 -9.71
C PRO A 52 -22.91 -19.32 -8.78
N SER A 53 -23.36 -18.87 -7.62
CA SER A 53 -24.17 -19.68 -6.71
C SER A 53 -25.30 -20.28 -7.52
N GLU A 54 -25.29 -21.61 -7.66
CA GLU A 54 -26.40 -22.39 -8.18
C GLU A 54 -27.59 -22.26 -7.22
N GLN A 55 -28.24 -21.09 -7.16
CA GLN A 55 -29.63 -20.99 -6.79
C GLN A 55 -30.25 -19.65 -7.23
N SER A 56 -31.47 -19.78 -7.73
CA SER A 56 -32.44 -18.77 -8.15
C SER A 56 -32.25 -18.13 -9.53
N SER A 57 -32.93 -18.75 -10.48
CA SER A 57 -33.46 -18.21 -11.72
C SER A 57 -34.01 -16.78 -11.57
N GLU A 58 -33.51 -15.83 -12.36
CA GLU A 58 -34.29 -14.92 -13.22
C GLU A 58 -33.35 -13.98 -14.00
N PRO A 59 -33.55 -13.75 -15.32
CA PRO A 59 -32.69 -12.89 -16.09
C PRO A 59 -33.18 -11.44 -15.99
N ASN A 60 -32.57 -10.63 -15.13
CA ASN A 60 -32.69 -9.18 -15.25
C ASN A 60 -31.34 -8.51 -15.51
N ARG A 61 -31.36 -7.71 -16.58
CA ARG A 61 -30.21 -7.11 -17.24
C ARG A 61 -29.74 -5.87 -16.48
N GLN A 62 -28.45 -5.58 -16.67
CA GLN A 62 -27.72 -4.33 -16.36
C GLN A 62 -27.10 -4.27 -14.96
N GLY A 63 -25.89 -4.84 -14.87
CA GLY A 63 -25.02 -4.69 -13.70
C GLY A 63 -23.71 -5.48 -13.77
N ALA A 64 -23.19 -5.81 -14.96
CA ALA A 64 -21.88 -6.45 -15.11
C ALA A 64 -20.78 -5.39 -14.94
N SER A 65 -20.61 -4.88 -13.72
CA SER A 65 -19.55 -3.94 -13.39
C SER A 65 -18.61 -4.57 -12.35
N HIS A 66 -17.45 -4.98 -12.84
CA HIS A 66 -16.18 -4.88 -12.12
C HIS A 66 -16.03 -5.66 -10.79
N ARG A 67 -16.54 -6.90 -10.70
CA ARG A 67 -16.30 -7.80 -9.55
C ARG A 67 -15.35 -8.95 -9.88
N ASP A 68 -14.29 -8.64 -10.61
CA ASP A 68 -13.21 -9.60 -10.80
C ASP A 68 -12.12 -9.31 -9.76
N GLY A 69 -11.69 -10.32 -9.01
CA GLY A 69 -10.76 -10.19 -7.88
C GLY A 69 -9.37 -9.61 -8.22
N LEU A 70 -8.40 -9.82 -7.33
CA LEU A 70 -7.06 -9.21 -7.36
C LEU A 70 -6.33 -9.33 -8.74
N CYS A 71 -6.73 -10.30 -9.57
CA CYS A 71 -6.03 -10.69 -10.80
C CYS A 71 -6.47 -9.99 -12.09
N VAL A 72 -7.64 -9.33 -12.21
CA VAL A 72 -8.08 -8.83 -13.53
C VAL A 72 -7.38 -7.54 -13.99
N GLY A 73 -6.83 -6.74 -13.08
CA GLY A 73 -5.97 -5.61 -13.46
C GLY A 73 -4.61 -6.04 -14.01
N LEU A 74 -4.05 -7.13 -13.48
CA LEU A 74 -2.79 -7.73 -13.92
C LEU A 74 -3.07 -9.02 -14.69
N LYS A 75 -3.48 -8.93 -15.95
CA LYS A 75 -3.47 -10.09 -16.85
C LYS A 75 -2.08 -10.76 -16.80
N VAL A 76 -1.99 -11.91 -16.12
CA VAL A 76 -0.93 -12.91 -16.26
C VAL A 76 -1.12 -13.57 -17.63
N SER A 77 -0.96 -12.79 -18.69
CA SER A 77 -0.98 -13.26 -20.07
C SER A 77 0.27 -12.70 -20.72
N GLY A 78 1.36 -13.43 -20.53
CA GLY A 78 2.65 -13.15 -21.10
C GLY A 78 3.74 -13.66 -20.19
N SER A 79 4.45 -14.68 -20.65
CA SER A 79 5.78 -15.03 -20.17
C SER A 79 6.62 -13.75 -20.13
N VAL A 80 6.72 -13.15 -18.95
CA VAL A 80 7.64 -12.06 -18.69
C VAL A 80 8.52 -12.59 -17.57
N GLU A 81 9.81 -12.68 -17.86
CA GLU A 81 10.88 -13.27 -17.06
C GLU A 81 11.15 -12.52 -15.73
N ASN A 82 10.15 -11.91 -15.10
CA ASN A 82 10.29 -11.21 -13.83
C ASN A 82 9.07 -11.48 -12.95
N GLY A 83 9.21 -12.48 -12.09
CA GLY A 83 8.24 -12.84 -11.07
C GLY A 83 7.86 -11.64 -10.21
N GLY A 84 6.60 -11.22 -10.34
CA GLY A 84 6.02 -10.12 -9.60
C GLY A 84 5.31 -10.60 -8.35
N LEU A 85 4.59 -9.68 -7.69
CA LEU A 85 3.87 -9.97 -6.46
C LEU A 85 2.83 -11.09 -6.60
N LEU A 86 2.20 -11.22 -7.77
CA LEU A 86 1.31 -12.35 -8.07
C LEU A 86 2.04 -13.70 -8.11
N GLU A 87 3.24 -13.76 -8.68
CA GLU A 87 4.04 -14.99 -8.67
C GLU A 87 4.54 -15.31 -7.26
N TYR A 88 4.85 -14.28 -6.45
CA TYR A 88 5.20 -14.44 -5.04
C TYR A 88 4.05 -15.06 -4.23
N PHE A 89 2.80 -14.63 -4.44
CA PHE A 89 1.65 -15.14 -3.71
C PHE A 89 1.07 -16.45 -4.28
N PHE A 90 0.98 -16.57 -5.60
CA PHE A 90 0.24 -17.64 -6.26
C PHE A 90 1.14 -18.65 -7.00
N GLY A 91 2.45 -18.44 -6.98
CA GLY A 91 3.41 -19.27 -7.70
C GLY A 91 3.43 -18.99 -9.21
N LYS A 92 4.41 -19.58 -9.90
CA LYS A 92 4.60 -19.43 -11.35
C LYS A 92 3.44 -19.97 -12.17
N ASP A 93 2.77 -20.99 -11.65
CA ASP A 93 1.61 -21.63 -12.28
C ASP A 93 0.27 -21.02 -11.84
N GLY A 94 0.30 -20.08 -10.89
CA GLY A 94 -0.89 -19.45 -10.32
C GLY A 94 -1.73 -20.37 -9.43
N LYS A 95 -1.27 -21.58 -9.11
CA LYS A 95 -2.09 -22.57 -8.40
C LYS A 95 -1.96 -22.51 -6.89
N ALA A 96 -0.95 -21.82 -6.36
CA ALA A 96 -0.87 -21.62 -4.91
C ALA A 96 -2.00 -20.70 -4.47
N CYS A 97 -2.41 -20.84 -3.20
CA CYS A 97 -3.38 -19.96 -2.58
C CYS A 97 -2.72 -19.17 -1.47
N LEU A 98 -3.17 -17.94 -1.29
CA LEU A 98 -2.65 -17.01 -0.29
C LEU A 98 -3.44 -17.16 1.01
N GLU A 99 -2.75 -17.63 2.06
CA GLU A 99 -3.34 -17.76 3.39
C GLU A 99 -3.48 -16.41 4.09
N HIS A 100 -4.49 -16.26 4.96
CA HIS A 100 -4.70 -15.07 5.79
C HIS A 100 -3.43 -14.59 6.51
N GLY A 101 -2.73 -15.51 7.19
CA GLY A 101 -1.52 -15.17 7.94
C GLY A 101 -0.41 -14.61 7.06
N GLN A 102 -0.23 -15.18 5.85
CA GLN A 102 0.75 -14.73 4.87
C GLN A 102 0.41 -13.34 4.33
N PHE A 103 -0.87 -13.08 4.05
CA PHE A 103 -1.34 -11.76 3.59
C PHE A 103 -1.14 -10.68 4.66
N VAL A 104 -1.53 -10.97 5.90
CA VAL A 104 -1.38 -10.03 7.02
C VAL A 104 0.10 -9.73 7.29
N GLN A 105 0.96 -10.75 7.29
CA GLN A 105 2.39 -10.58 7.50
C GLN A 105 3.02 -9.76 6.37
N PHE A 106 2.66 -10.05 5.11
CA PHE A 106 3.13 -9.27 3.97
C PHE A 106 2.78 -7.79 4.08
N LEU A 107 1.52 -7.45 4.39
CA LEU A 107 1.11 -6.05 4.51
C LEU A 107 1.81 -5.34 5.67
N ARG A 108 2.02 -6.04 6.79
CA ARG A 108 2.80 -5.54 7.93
C ARG A 108 4.24 -5.23 7.54
N ASP A 109 4.91 -6.16 6.85
CA ASP A 109 6.29 -6.00 6.43
C ASP A 109 6.43 -4.86 5.41
N LEU A 110 5.48 -4.77 4.47
CA LEU A 110 5.41 -3.69 3.51
C LEU A 110 5.24 -2.32 4.19
N HIS A 111 4.34 -2.21 5.16
CA HIS A 111 4.16 -0.98 5.94
C HIS A 111 5.41 -0.61 6.73
N ASN A 112 6.05 -1.59 7.38
CA ASN A 112 7.28 -1.39 8.14
C ASN A 112 8.42 -0.92 7.24
N GLU A 113 8.56 -1.48 6.04
CA GLU A 113 9.63 -1.08 5.12
C GLU A 113 9.42 0.34 4.59
N ILE A 114 8.18 0.74 4.28
CA ILE A 114 7.88 2.13 3.92
C ILE A 114 8.22 3.08 5.06
N LEU A 115 7.83 2.77 6.30
CA LEU A 115 8.18 3.58 7.47
C LEU A 115 9.70 3.67 7.66
N ARG A 116 10.42 2.57 7.46
CA ARG A 116 11.89 2.53 7.55
C ARG A 116 12.54 3.39 6.48
N LEU A 117 12.05 3.32 5.24
CA LEU A 117 12.54 4.14 4.13
C LEU A 117 12.27 5.61 4.33
N GLU A 118 11.08 5.97 4.82
CA GLU A 118 10.72 7.34 5.17
C GLU A 118 11.61 7.88 6.28
N PHE A 119 11.83 7.10 7.35
CA PHE A 119 12.78 7.49 8.41
C PHE A 119 14.19 7.67 7.86
N ALA A 120 14.68 6.73 7.04
CA ALA A 120 16.02 6.79 6.44
C ALA A 120 16.20 7.99 5.50
N HIS A 121 15.12 8.46 4.87
CA HIS A 121 15.14 9.69 4.06
C HIS A 121 15.49 10.93 4.90
N TYR A 122 14.99 10.99 6.14
CA TYR A 122 15.29 12.08 7.08
C TYR A 122 16.56 11.84 7.91
N ASP A 123 16.91 10.59 8.21
CA ASP A 123 18.17 10.18 8.86
C ASP A 123 19.32 10.06 7.84
N TYR A 124 19.58 11.12 7.08
CA TYR A 124 20.51 11.14 5.95
C TYR A 124 21.97 10.78 6.34
N ASN A 125 22.33 10.95 7.61
CA ASN A 125 23.64 10.64 8.17
C ASN A 125 23.68 9.29 8.89
N SER A 126 22.59 8.51 8.85
CA SER A 126 22.49 7.19 9.51
C SER A 126 22.84 7.22 10.99
N ALA A 127 22.46 8.30 11.69
CA ALA A 127 22.70 8.47 13.11
C ALA A 127 21.75 7.61 13.98
N GLY A 128 20.70 7.03 13.38
CA GLY A 128 19.63 6.31 14.08
C GLY A 128 18.62 7.25 14.74
N THR A 129 18.75 8.56 14.52
CA THR A 129 17.88 9.60 15.09
C THR A 129 17.71 10.77 14.13
N ILE A 130 16.53 11.35 14.06
CA ILE A 130 16.26 12.59 13.33
C ILE A 130 15.96 13.74 14.30
N SER A 131 16.10 14.99 13.85
CA SER A 131 15.76 16.15 14.69
C SER A 131 14.24 16.34 14.80
N ALA A 132 13.77 17.08 15.81
CA ALA A 132 12.36 17.49 15.89
C ALA A 132 11.90 18.29 14.67
N LYS A 133 12.80 19.06 14.04
CA LYS A 133 12.55 19.77 12.79
C LYS A 133 12.26 18.79 11.65
N ASP A 134 13.15 17.83 11.44
CA ASP A 134 13.01 16.83 10.36
C ASP A 134 11.77 15.97 10.56
N PHE A 135 11.48 15.61 11.81
CA PHE A 135 10.24 14.93 12.17
C PHE A 135 9.00 15.77 11.82
N ALA A 136 8.98 17.05 12.17
CA ALA A 136 7.87 17.93 11.82
C ALA A 136 7.72 18.11 10.30
N LEU A 137 8.83 18.21 9.56
CA LEU A 137 8.83 18.24 8.09
C LEU A 137 8.25 16.96 7.49
N SER A 138 8.54 15.78 8.06
CA SER A 138 7.92 14.51 7.65
C SER A 138 6.41 14.53 7.83
N MET A 139 5.90 15.13 8.90
CA MET A 139 4.45 15.28 9.11
C MET A 139 3.81 16.21 8.07
N ILE A 140 4.50 17.29 7.69
CA ILE A 140 4.02 18.26 6.70
C ILE A 140 4.00 17.67 5.30
N ALA A 141 4.95 16.81 4.95
CA ALA A 141 4.98 16.13 3.65
C ALA A 141 3.68 15.36 3.36
N SER A 142 2.98 14.92 4.40
CA SER A 142 1.68 14.25 4.31
C SER A 142 0.45 15.16 4.50
N ALA A 143 0.65 16.45 4.81
CA ALA A 143 -0.43 17.40 5.06
C ALA A 143 -1.11 17.89 3.78
N ASP A 144 -2.35 18.39 3.89
CA ASP A 144 -3.03 19.04 2.76
C ASP A 144 -2.25 20.28 2.33
N MET A 145 -2.01 20.40 1.02
CA MET A 145 -1.28 21.51 0.40
C MET A 145 -1.80 22.89 0.80
N LYS A 146 -3.11 23.02 1.07
CA LYS A 146 -3.73 24.28 1.47
C LYS A 146 -3.16 24.86 2.76
N ASN A 147 -2.62 24.03 3.64
CA ASN A 147 -2.14 24.43 4.96
C ASN A 147 -0.61 24.35 5.10
N ILE A 148 0.13 23.99 4.04
CA ILE A 148 1.59 23.77 4.12
C ILE A 148 2.32 25.00 4.66
N ASN A 149 2.04 26.19 4.13
CA ASN A 149 2.74 27.42 4.53
C ASN A 149 2.59 27.69 6.05
N LYS A 150 1.38 27.52 6.58
CA LYS A 150 1.11 27.68 8.01
C LYS A 150 1.89 26.68 8.87
N PHE A 151 2.10 25.46 8.38
CA PHE A 151 2.87 24.47 9.11
C PHE A 151 4.38 24.72 9.00
N LEU A 152 4.86 25.23 7.86
CA LEU A 152 6.27 25.60 7.69
C LEU A 152 6.67 26.74 8.65
N ASP A 153 5.82 27.77 8.80
CA ASP A 153 6.05 28.86 9.75
C ASP A 153 6.23 28.31 11.19
N ARG A 154 5.43 27.32 11.58
CA ARG A 154 5.54 26.65 12.89
C ARG A 154 6.79 25.79 13.04
N VAL A 155 7.33 25.23 11.96
CA VAL A 155 8.59 24.48 12.00
C VAL A 155 9.77 25.40 12.24
N ASP A 156 9.72 26.62 11.72
CA ASP A 156 10.73 27.64 12.00
C ASP A 156 10.68 28.06 13.47
N GLU A 157 9.50 28.18 14.07
CA GLU A 157 9.34 28.39 15.53
C GLU A 157 10.00 27.25 16.34
N ILE A 158 9.79 25.98 15.97
CA ILE A 158 10.43 24.81 16.62
C ILE A 158 11.96 24.90 16.57
N THR A 159 12.51 25.45 15.49
CA THR A 159 13.96 25.60 15.30
C THR A 159 14.55 26.66 16.25
N ASN A 160 13.75 27.66 16.59
CA ASN A 160 14.15 28.78 17.45
C ASN A 160 13.97 28.49 18.95
N GLU A 161 13.13 27.51 19.31
CA GLU A 161 12.91 27.07 20.70
C GLU A 161 14.02 26.14 21.21
N PRO A 162 14.85 26.56 22.20
CA PRO A 162 16.02 25.80 22.65
C PRO A 162 15.68 24.42 23.21
N GLY A 163 14.52 24.28 23.85
CA GLY A 163 14.05 23.03 24.43
C GLY A 163 13.65 21.99 23.37
N LEU A 164 13.21 22.43 22.20
CA LEU A 164 12.75 21.55 21.11
C LEU A 164 13.89 21.22 20.14
N ARG A 165 14.82 22.15 19.92
CA ARG A 165 15.95 22.00 19.00
C ARG A 165 16.82 20.77 19.30
N ASN A 166 16.97 20.40 20.57
CA ASN A 166 17.83 19.29 20.99
C ASN A 166 17.10 17.93 21.05
N ILE A 167 15.79 17.89 20.78
CA ILE A 167 15.02 16.66 20.77
C ILE A 167 15.44 15.78 19.59
N ARG A 168 15.62 14.49 19.88
CA ARG A 168 15.96 13.45 18.91
C ARG A 168 14.86 12.41 18.86
N VAL A 169 14.39 12.12 17.65
CA VAL A 169 13.33 11.13 17.39
C VAL A 169 13.96 9.88 16.78
N THR A 170 13.64 8.71 17.32
CA THR A 170 14.14 7.42 16.83
C THR A 170 13.09 6.73 15.96
N LEU A 171 13.51 5.72 15.19
CA LEU A 171 12.60 4.86 14.43
C LEU A 171 11.54 4.16 15.32
N LYS A 172 11.77 4.00 16.64
CA LYS A 172 10.74 3.44 17.54
C LYS A 172 9.49 4.33 17.63
N CYS A 173 9.64 5.61 17.32
CA CYS A 173 8.55 6.57 17.19
C CYS A 173 7.88 6.52 15.80
N ALA A 174 8.22 5.54 14.93
CA ALA A 174 7.70 5.41 13.57
C ALA A 174 6.17 5.39 13.47
N HIS A 175 5.47 4.91 14.51
CA HIS A 175 4.01 4.95 14.55
C HIS A 175 3.41 6.36 14.51
N LEU A 176 4.22 7.41 14.76
CA LEU A 176 3.85 8.81 14.66
C LEU A 176 4.11 9.40 13.26
N PHE A 177 4.86 8.69 12.41
CA PHE A 177 5.09 9.13 11.05
C PHE A 177 3.82 8.87 10.24
N PRO A 178 3.34 9.86 9.49
CA PRO A 178 2.28 9.59 8.55
C PRO A 178 2.83 8.65 7.48
N LEU A 179 2.16 7.53 7.22
CA LEU A 179 2.44 6.76 6.01
C LEU A 179 2.11 7.67 4.83
N SER A 180 3.12 8.36 4.29
CA SER A 180 2.97 9.40 3.26
C SER A 180 2.22 8.93 2.00
N ILE A 181 2.03 7.61 1.86
CA ILE A 181 1.33 6.95 0.76
C ILE A 181 -0.22 6.92 0.95
N ARG A 182 -0.75 7.27 2.13
CA ARG A 182 -2.20 7.17 2.43
C ARG A 182 -3.11 8.26 1.84
N ARG A 183 -2.61 9.20 1.02
CA ARG A 183 -3.38 10.38 0.57
C ARG A 183 -3.38 10.69 -0.93
N HIS A 184 -3.03 9.73 -1.78
CA HIS A 184 -3.14 9.90 -3.24
C HIS A 184 -4.25 9.06 -3.85
#